data_AF-A0A352Q1Y1-F1
#
_entry.id   AF-A0A352Q1Y1-F1
#
_cell.length_a   1.000
_cell.length_b   1.000
_cell.length_c   1.000
_cell.angle_alpha   90.00
_cell.angle_beta   90.00
_cell.angle_gamma   90.00
#
_symmetry.space_group_name_H-M   'P 1'
#
loop_
_entity.id
_entity.type
_entity.pdbx_description
1 polymer ?
#
loop_
_entity_poly.entity_id
_entity_poly.type
_entity_poly.pdbx_seq_one_letter_code
_entity_poly.pdbx_strand_id
1 'polypeptide(L)'
;MKRSITLLGSLLALQLITAAGLLWGKRADEQQFAQQSLLPFDIQQVDRIIIADSGHKVALSKRQGQWLLPELQDLPADAARLDELLDRLGDITTDWPVATTASAAERFAVTETAFQR
;
A
#
# COMPACT_ATOMS: atom_id res chain seq x y z
N MET A 1 -30.30 7.41 52.37
CA MET A 1 -29.04 8.15 52.08
C MET A 1 -27.81 7.24 52.09
N LYS A 2 -27.49 6.53 53.19
CA LYS A 2 -26.30 5.63 53.25
C LYS A 2 -26.31 4.47 52.24
N ARG A 3 -27.47 3.83 52.01
CA ARG A 3 -27.64 2.72 51.04
C ARG A 3 -27.39 3.14 49.59
N SER A 4 -27.84 4.35 49.25
CA SER A 4 -27.65 4.96 47.94
C SER A 4 -26.17 5.24 47.67
N ILE A 5 -25.46 5.75 48.69
CA ILE A 5 -24.01 6.02 48.61
C ILE A 5 -23.23 4.72 48.42
N THR A 6 -23.57 3.64 49.12
CA THR A 6 -22.91 2.33 48.91
C THR A 6 -23.18 1.73 47.53
N LEU A 7 -24.39 1.90 46.99
CA LEU A 7 -24.77 1.43 45.65
C LEU A 7 -24.05 2.21 44.54
N LEU A 8 -24.01 3.54 44.67
CA LEU A 8 -23.27 4.39 43.75
C LEU A 8 -21.75 4.14 43.84
N GLY A 9 -21.23 3.92 45.05
CA GLY A 9 -19.82 3.57 45.26
C GLY A 9 -19.43 2.24 44.61
N SER A 10 -20.27 1.21 44.75
CA SER A 10 -20.03 -0.09 44.08
C SER A 10 -20.11 0.04 42.56
N LEU A 11 -21.06 0.84 42.06
CA LEU A 11 -21.22 1.08 40.62
C LEU A 11 -20.00 1.84 40.06
N LEU A 12 -19.50 2.84 40.79
CA LEU A 12 -18.31 3.59 40.41
C LEU A 12 -17.06 2.70 40.39
N ALA A 13 -16.89 1.83 41.38
CA ALA A 13 -15.78 0.89 41.40
C ALA A 13 -15.81 -0.05 40.18
N LEU A 14 -16.98 -0.57 39.82
CA LEU A 14 -17.16 -1.39 38.62
C LEU A 14 -16.84 -0.61 37.33
N GLN A 15 -17.25 0.66 37.25
CA GLN A 15 -16.93 1.57 36.13
C GLN A 15 -15.42 1.82 36.02
N LEU A 16 -14.72 2.02 37.14
CA LEU A 16 -13.27 2.22 37.13
C LEU A 16 -12.51 0.95 36.69
N ILE A 17 -12.96 -0.23 37.13
CA ILE A 17 -12.36 -1.51 36.72
C ILE A 17 -12.54 -1.74 35.23
N THR A 18 -13.75 -1.50 34.70
CA THR A 18 -14.01 -1.63 33.25
C THR A 18 -13.22 -0.59 32.44
N ALA A 19 -13.17 0.66 32.87
CA ALA A 19 -12.37 1.69 32.22
C ALA A 19 -10.87 1.35 32.20
N ALA A 20 -10.32 0.87 33.33
CA ALA A 20 -8.93 0.45 33.41
C ALA A 20 -8.63 -0.74 32.49
N GLY A 21 -9.51 -1.75 32.46
CA GLY A 21 -9.40 -2.89 31.55
C GLY A 21 -9.39 -2.48 30.06
N LEU A 22 -10.29 -1.56 29.68
CA LEU A 22 -10.34 -1.03 28.31
C LEU A 22 -9.09 -0.20 27.96
N LEU A 23 -8.56 0.58 28.90
CA LEU A 23 -7.35 1.37 28.70
C LEU A 23 -6.09 0.50 28.56
N TRP A 24 -6.02 -0.64 29.25
CA TRP A 24 -4.94 -1.62 29.06
C TRP A 24 -5.04 -2.32 27.70
N GLY A 25 -6.23 -2.70 27.27
CA GLY A 25 -6.45 -3.34 25.96
C GLY A 25 -6.09 -2.42 24.79
N LYS A 26 -6.43 -1.13 24.86
CA LYS A 26 -6.12 -0.16 23.79
C LYS A 26 -4.62 0.09 23.57
N ARG A 27 -3.76 -0.16 24.57
CA ARG A 27 -2.29 -0.03 24.39
C ARG A 27 -1.69 -1.16 23.53
N ALA A 28 -2.40 -2.29 23.39
CA ALA A 28 -1.99 -3.38 22.51
C ALA A 28 -2.56 -3.23 21.09
N ASP A 29 -3.61 -2.41 20.93
CA ASP A 29 -4.29 -2.09 19.66
C ASP A 29 -3.78 -0.80 19.01
N GLU A 30 -2.66 -0.23 19.46
CA GLU A 30 -1.75 0.42 18.50
C GLU A 30 -1.23 -0.69 17.59
N GLN A 31 -2.10 -1.14 16.68
CA GLN A 31 -1.72 -1.93 15.53
C GLN A 31 -0.70 -1.07 14.81
N GLN A 32 0.57 -1.32 15.11
CA GLN A 32 1.67 -0.94 14.26
C GLN A 32 1.33 -1.59 12.93
N PHE A 33 0.70 -0.83 12.04
CA PHE A 33 0.53 -1.24 10.67
C PHE A 33 1.94 -1.54 10.19
N ALA A 34 2.22 -2.83 10.01
CA ALA A 34 3.53 -3.26 9.60
C ALA A 34 3.78 -2.62 8.23
N GLN A 35 4.92 -1.96 8.10
CA GLN A 35 5.36 -1.39 6.84
C GLN A 35 5.32 -2.49 5.78
N GLN A 36 4.46 -2.33 4.77
CA GLN A 36 4.27 -3.29 3.69
C GLN A 36 4.72 -2.67 2.38
N SER A 37 5.32 -3.48 1.49
CA SER A 37 5.62 -3.02 0.13
C SER A 37 4.32 -2.67 -0.59
N LEU A 38 4.28 -1.48 -1.20
CA LEU A 38 3.12 -0.98 -1.94
C LEU A 38 2.90 -1.80 -3.23
N LEU A 39 4.00 -2.24 -3.84
CA LEU A 39 4.01 -3.00 -5.09
C LEU A 39 4.83 -4.28 -4.86
N PRO A 40 4.18 -5.42 -4.56
CA PRO A 40 4.89 -6.67 -4.38
C PRO A 40 5.26 -7.27 -5.73
N PHE A 41 6.46 -6.99 -6.23
CA PHE A 41 7.02 -7.61 -7.42
C PHE A 41 8.51 -7.95 -7.24
N ASP A 42 9.00 -8.89 -8.04
CA ASP A 42 10.42 -9.23 -8.09
C ASP A 42 11.07 -8.46 -9.24
N ILE A 43 11.98 -7.54 -8.90
CA ILE A 43 12.72 -6.70 -9.84
C ILE A 43 13.45 -7.57 -10.90
N GLN A 44 13.96 -8.73 -10.51
CA GLN A 44 14.69 -9.63 -11.42
C GLN A 44 13.78 -10.30 -12.46
N GLN A 45 12.48 -10.39 -12.18
CA GLN A 45 11.48 -10.98 -13.08
C GLN A 45 10.88 -9.96 -14.06
N VAL A 46 11.22 -8.67 -13.93
CA VAL A 46 10.69 -7.63 -14.83
C VAL A 46 11.37 -7.74 -16.21
N ASP A 47 10.57 -8.02 -17.23
CA ASP A 47 11.01 -8.18 -18.62
C ASP A 47 10.46 -7.09 -19.57
N ARG A 48 9.46 -6.34 -19.11
CA ARG A 48 8.77 -5.31 -19.90
C ARG A 48 8.28 -4.16 -19.03
N ILE A 49 8.51 -2.94 -19.51
CA ILE A 49 8.00 -1.71 -18.89
C ILE A 49 7.22 -0.95 -19.97
N ILE A 50 6.02 -0.49 -19.63
CA ILE A 50 5.17 0.30 -20.52
C ILE A 50 4.83 1.60 -19.81
N ILE A 51 5.23 2.72 -20.42
CA ILE A 51 4.86 4.06 -19.97
C ILE A 51 3.85 4.59 -20.97
N ALA A 52 2.63 4.89 -20.53
CA ALA A 52 1.56 5.31 -21.42
C ALA A 52 0.82 6.54 -20.89
N ASP A 53 0.39 7.38 -21.83
CA ASP A 53 -0.42 8.57 -21.66
C ASP A 53 -1.48 8.66 -22.81
N SER A 54 -2.39 9.64 -22.77
CA SER A 54 -3.58 9.83 -23.62
C SER A 54 -3.40 9.66 -25.13
N GLY A 55 -2.17 9.72 -25.63
CA GLY A 55 -1.83 9.36 -27.02
C GLY A 55 -0.40 8.89 -27.20
N HIS A 56 0.36 8.75 -26.11
CA HIS A 56 1.76 8.39 -26.16
C HIS A 56 1.96 7.09 -25.42
N LYS A 57 2.73 6.19 -26.01
CA LYS A 57 3.12 4.94 -25.37
C LYS A 57 4.59 4.73 -25.68
N VAL A 58 5.34 4.33 -24.68
CA VAL A 58 6.73 3.91 -24.82
C VAL A 58 6.84 2.55 -24.14
N ALA A 59 7.26 1.56 -24.90
CA ALA A 59 7.53 0.22 -24.40
C ALA A 59 9.04 -0.03 -24.34
N LEU A 60 9.49 -0.57 -23.21
CA LEU A 60 10.84 -1.10 -23.04
C LEU A 60 10.75 -2.61 -22.81
N SER A 61 11.68 -3.37 -23.37
CA SER A 61 11.75 -4.82 -23.19
C SER A 61 13.17 -5.26 -22.92
N LYS A 62 13.34 -6.15 -21.93
CA LYS A 62 14.61 -6.77 -21.60
C LYS A 62 14.84 -7.96 -22.51
N ARG A 63 15.86 -7.90 -23.37
CA ARG A 63 16.29 -9.02 -24.23
C ARG A 63 17.77 -9.28 -24.00
N GLN A 64 18.12 -10.54 -23.72
CA GLN A 64 19.52 -10.94 -23.46
C GLN A 64 20.22 -10.10 -22.39
N GLY A 65 19.49 -9.66 -21.36
CA GLY A 65 20.02 -8.83 -20.28
C GLY A 65 20.14 -7.33 -20.61
N GLN A 66 19.74 -6.90 -21.81
CA GLN A 66 19.76 -5.50 -22.22
C GLN A 66 18.33 -4.94 -22.34
N TRP A 67 18.12 -3.73 -21.83
CA TRP A 67 16.88 -3.00 -22.02
C TRP A 67 16.87 -2.32 -23.38
N LEU A 68 15.86 -2.60 -24.19
CA LEU A 68 15.72 -2.11 -25.55
C LEU A 68 14.38 -1.40 -25.72
N LEU A 69 14.34 -0.41 -26.62
CA LEU A 69 13.12 0.26 -27.07
C LEU A 69 12.69 -0.31 -28.44
N PRO A 70 11.74 -1.27 -28.49
CA PRO A 70 11.40 -1.96 -29.73
C PRO A 70 10.84 -1.02 -30.81
N GLU A 71 10.18 0.06 -30.39
CA GLU A 71 9.60 1.06 -31.29
C GLU A 71 10.65 1.99 -31.93
N LEU A 72 11.86 2.04 -31.35
CA LEU A 72 12.99 2.83 -31.85
C LEU A 72 14.10 1.94 -32.42
N GLN A 73 13.72 0.92 -33.20
CA GLN A 73 14.67 -0.03 -33.81
C GLN A 73 15.56 -0.75 -32.79
N ASP A 74 14.96 -1.18 -31.67
CA ASP A 74 15.68 -1.83 -30.56
C ASP A 74 16.83 -0.97 -30.01
N LEU A 75 16.64 0.36 -29.95
CA LEU A 75 17.60 1.28 -29.33
C LEU A 75 17.89 0.86 -27.88
N PRO A 76 19.16 0.74 -27.46
CA PRO A 76 19.48 0.47 -26.07
C PRO A 76 19.02 1.59 -25.15
N ALA A 77 18.33 1.23 -24.07
CA ALA A 77 17.95 2.16 -23.02
C ALA A 77 19.10 2.33 -22.02
N ASP A 78 19.03 3.41 -21.23
CA ASP A 78 19.93 3.61 -20.09
C ASP A 78 19.56 2.62 -18.97
N ALA A 79 20.32 1.53 -18.87
CA ALA A 79 20.08 0.47 -17.89
C ALA A 79 20.22 0.98 -16.45
N ALA A 80 21.16 1.89 -16.17
CA ALA A 80 21.36 2.41 -14.82
C ALA A 80 20.16 3.21 -14.34
N ARG A 81 19.54 4.01 -15.23
CA ARG A 81 18.29 4.72 -14.93
C ARG A 81 17.11 3.79 -14.72
N LEU A 82 17.05 2.68 -15.45
CA LEU A 82 15.98 1.69 -15.30
C LEU A 82 16.11 0.91 -14.00
N ASP A 83 17.33 0.50 -13.65
CA ASP A 83 17.60 -0.18 -12.38
C ASP A 83 17.27 0.75 -11.21
N GLU A 84 17.69 2.02 -11.25
CA GLU A 84 17.31 3.02 -10.24
C GLU A 84 15.79 3.20 -10.14
N LEU A 85 15.07 3.21 -11.26
CA LEU A 85 13.61 3.31 -11.28
C LEU A 85 12.95 2.09 -10.62
N LEU A 86 13.41 0.88 -10.94
CA LEU A 86 12.85 -0.37 -10.43
C LEU A 86 13.15 -0.53 -8.93
N ASP A 87 14.36 -0.19 -8.49
CA ASP A 87 14.73 -0.18 -7.08
C ASP A 87 13.84 0.80 -6.30
N ARG A 88 13.69 2.03 -6.80
CA ARG A 88 12.80 3.03 -6.19
C ARG A 88 11.36 2.56 -6.10
N LEU A 89 10.85 1.81 -7.09
CA LEU A 89 9.50 1.26 -7.08
C LEU A 89 9.35 0.09 -6.10
N GLY A 90 10.36 -0.77 -6.00
CA GLY A 90 10.39 -1.90 -5.06
C GLY A 90 10.48 -1.46 -3.61
N ASP A 91 11.20 -0.35 -3.37
CA ASP A 91 11.38 0.24 -2.04
C ASP A 91 10.17 1.06 -1.55
N ILE A 92 9.14 1.26 -2.39
CA ILE A 92 7.95 1.99 -1.95
C ILE A 92 7.19 1.13 -0.94
N THR A 93 7.06 1.66 0.27
CA THR A 93 6.29 1.04 1.34
C THR A 93 5.15 1.93 1.81
N THR A 94 4.11 1.31 2.33
CA THR A 94 2.97 1.97 2.95
C THR A 94 2.83 1.53 4.40
N ASP A 95 2.58 2.52 5.27
CA ASP A 95 2.25 2.33 6.68
C ASP A 95 0.73 2.31 6.90
N TRP A 96 -0.06 2.50 5.84
CA TRP A 96 -1.51 2.48 5.89
C TRP A 96 -2.09 1.36 5.03
N PRO A 97 -3.24 0.77 5.42
CA PRO A 97 -3.93 -0.21 4.60
C PRO A 97 -4.30 0.37 3.24
N VAL A 98 -3.91 -0.33 2.17
CA VAL A 98 -4.25 0.01 0.78
C VAL A 98 -5.30 -0.98 0.27
N ALA A 99 -6.30 -0.46 -0.45
CA ALA A 99 -7.36 -1.30 -1.00
C ALA A 99 -6.87 -2.02 -2.27
N THR A 100 -6.80 -3.36 -2.22
CA THR A 100 -6.29 -4.21 -3.31
C THR A 100 -7.38 -5.02 -4.01
N THR A 101 -8.66 -4.76 -3.71
CA THR A 101 -9.78 -5.50 -4.29
C THR A 101 -10.25 -4.92 -5.62
N ALA A 102 -10.72 -5.77 -6.53
CA ALA A 102 -11.32 -5.33 -7.80
C ALA A 102 -12.49 -4.35 -7.59
N SER A 103 -13.33 -4.60 -6.58
CA SER A 103 -14.45 -3.71 -6.23
C SER A 103 -14.01 -2.35 -5.70
N ALA A 104 -12.81 -2.25 -5.10
CA ALA A 104 -12.24 -0.97 -4.71
C ALA A 104 -11.70 -0.24 -5.95
N ALA A 105 -11.00 -0.96 -6.83
CA ALA A 105 -10.49 -0.40 -8.09
C ALA A 105 -11.61 0.22 -8.94
N GLU A 106 -12.78 -0.43 -9.01
CA GLU A 106 -13.97 0.12 -9.69
C GLU A 106 -14.49 1.39 -9.00
N ARG A 107 -14.65 1.37 -7.67
CA ARG A 107 -15.11 2.51 -6.87
C ARG A 107 -14.22 3.75 -6.99
N PHE A 108 -12.91 3.51 -7.08
CA PHE A 108 -11.91 4.57 -7.20
C PHE A 108 -11.60 4.92 -8.65
N ALA A 109 -12.30 4.34 -9.63
CA ALA A 109 -12.08 4.61 -11.05
C ALA A 109 -10.61 4.44 -11.45
N VAL A 110 -9.99 3.32 -11.03
CA VAL A 110 -8.60 2.93 -11.36
C VAL A 110 -8.50 1.61 -12.12
N THR A 111 -9.62 1.13 -12.68
CA THR A 111 -9.62 -0.04 -13.57
C THR A 111 -9.20 0.35 -14.98
N GLU A 112 -8.80 -0.63 -15.80
CA GLU A 112 -8.40 -0.40 -17.20
C GLU A 112 -9.47 0.33 -18.03
N THR A 113 -10.75 0.14 -17.71
CA THR A 113 -11.90 0.68 -18.47
C THR A 113 -12.50 1.93 -17.86
N ALA A 114 -12.44 2.10 -16.54
CA ALA A 114 -13.06 3.21 -15.83
C ALA A 114 -12.04 4.27 -15.37
N PHE A 115 -10.76 4.12 -15.71
CA PHE A 115 -9.70 5.03 -15.29
C PHE A 115 -9.99 6.50 -15.63
N GLN A 116 -10.11 7.34 -14.60
CA GLN A 116 -10.24 8.79 -14.73
C GLN A 116 -8.87 9.46 -14.57
N ARG A 117 -8.52 10.35 -15.50
CA ARG A 117 -7.21 10.98 -15.63
C ARG A 117 -7.24 12.43 -15.16
#